data_AF-A0A2I8CR31-F1
#
_entry.id   AF-A0A2I8CR31-F1
#
_cell.length_a   1.000
_cell.length_b   1.000
_cell.length_c   1.000
_cell.angle_alpha   90.00
_cell.angle_beta   90.00
_cell.angle_gamma   90.00
#
_symmetry.space_group_name_H-M   'P 1'
#
loop_
_entity.id
_entity.type
_entity.pdbx_description
1 polymer ?
#
loop_
_entity_poly.entity_id
_entity_poly.type
_entity_poly.pdbx_seq_one_letter_code
_entity_poly.pdbx_strand_id
1 'polypeptide(L)'
;MKMGHSVALNFADGKTFFISVNNDELLLDAAVRQGINLPLDCREGVCGTCQGQCETGIYEQEYVDEDALSERDLAERKMLACQTRVKSDAAFYFDHDSAICNAGDTLKIETKVTAVELVSETTAILHLDASSHAEQLQFLPGQYARLQIPDTEDWRSYSFANRPNATNQLQFLIRLLPDGVMSNYLRDRCQVGQSLLIEAPLGSFYLREVERPLVFVAGGTGLSAFLGMLDNLVDQPNSPAIQLYYGVNSETDLCEQQRLQAYAEQLPNFSYHPIVTKATETWQGKAGYIHEHLNKDQLAEQAFDMYLCGPPPMIEAVKNWLDEQALQNYRIYSEKFLQSNTSR
;
A
#
# COMPACT_ATOMS: atom_id res chain seq x y z
N MET A 1 30.19 24.23 -19.66
CA MET A 1 29.40 24.13 -18.41
C MET A 1 29.00 22.68 -18.27
N LYS A 2 29.29 22.00 -17.15
CA LYS A 2 28.88 20.58 -17.00
C LYS A 2 27.35 20.50 -17.01
N MET A 3 26.81 19.77 -17.99
CA MET A 3 25.42 19.78 -18.47
C MET A 3 24.54 18.78 -17.71
N GLY A 4 24.43 18.91 -16.38
CA GLY A 4 23.66 18.00 -15.54
C GLY A 4 24.42 16.73 -15.12
N HIS A 5 23.71 15.84 -14.44
CA HIS A 5 24.20 14.58 -13.88
C HIS A 5 23.62 13.37 -14.62
N SER A 6 24.42 12.30 -14.72
CA SER A 6 23.97 11.02 -15.24
C SER A 6 23.42 10.17 -14.10
N VAL A 7 22.17 9.72 -14.20
CA VAL A 7 21.52 8.93 -13.16
C VAL A 7 21.04 7.60 -13.71
N ALA A 8 21.33 6.51 -12.99
CA ALA A 8 20.77 5.19 -13.23
C ALA A 8 19.53 4.96 -12.35
N LEU A 9 18.42 4.55 -12.96
CA LEU A 9 17.22 4.09 -12.28
C LEU A 9 17.13 2.57 -12.44
N ASN A 10 17.35 1.84 -11.36
CA ASN A 10 17.32 0.38 -11.29
C ASN A 10 15.96 -0.09 -10.75
N PHE A 11 15.41 -1.15 -11.32
CA PHE A 11 14.08 -1.67 -10.99
C PHE A 11 14.14 -3.13 -10.55
N ALA A 12 13.10 -3.61 -9.87
CA ALA A 12 13.04 -4.98 -9.34
C ALA A 12 13.11 -6.06 -10.44
N ASP A 13 12.63 -5.76 -11.65
CA ASP A 13 12.71 -6.63 -12.82
C ASP A 13 14.11 -6.66 -13.48
N GLY A 14 15.12 -6.09 -12.82
CA GLY A 14 16.52 -6.10 -13.25
C GLY A 14 16.84 -5.14 -14.40
N LYS A 15 15.88 -4.33 -14.84
CA LYS A 15 16.10 -3.31 -15.86
C LYS A 15 16.69 -2.04 -15.26
N THR A 16 17.50 -1.36 -16.06
CA THR A 16 18.09 -0.06 -15.73
C THR A 16 17.78 0.94 -16.82
N PHE A 17 17.35 2.14 -16.42
CA PHE A 17 17.23 3.29 -17.30
C PHE A 17 18.27 4.33 -16.93
N PHE A 18 18.96 4.87 -17.93
CA PHE A 18 19.90 5.98 -17.74
C PHE A 18 19.23 7.27 -18.18
N ILE A 19 19.18 8.23 -17.27
CA ILE A 19 18.58 9.55 -17.51
C ILE A 19 19.58 10.66 -17.24
N SER A 20 19.43 11.76 -17.96
CA SER A 20 20.15 13.01 -17.65
C SER A 20 19.27 13.90 -16.76
N VAL A 21 19.81 14.33 -15.62
CA VAL A 21 19.14 15.23 -14.68
C VAL A 21 19.82 16.59 -14.75
N ASN A 22 19.08 17.64 -15.08
CA ASN A 22 19.60 19.00 -15.12
C ASN A 22 19.96 19.50 -13.71
N ASN A 23 20.81 20.51 -13.62
CA ASN A 23 21.06 21.19 -12.34
C ASN A 23 19.74 21.76 -11.82
N ASP A 24 19.48 21.57 -10.52
CA ASP A 24 18.26 22.02 -9.86
C ASP A 24 16.96 21.48 -10.48
N GLU A 25 16.99 20.28 -11.07
CA GLU A 25 15.81 19.52 -11.48
C GLU A 25 15.51 18.43 -10.43
N LEU A 26 14.22 18.16 -10.18
CA LEU A 26 13.80 17.04 -9.34
C LEU A 26 13.99 15.72 -10.11
N LEU A 27 14.39 14.66 -9.40
CA LEU A 27 14.60 13.35 -10.01
C LEU A 27 13.35 12.86 -10.74
N LEU A 28 12.18 13.03 -10.12
CA LEU A 28 10.90 12.67 -10.72
C LEU A 28 10.65 13.42 -12.04
N ASP A 29 10.88 14.73 -12.08
CA ASP A 29 10.61 15.53 -13.29
C ASP A 29 11.58 15.16 -14.41
N ALA A 30 12.85 14.89 -14.07
CA ALA A 30 13.83 14.39 -15.03
C ALA A 30 13.44 13.02 -15.61
N ALA A 31 12.90 12.12 -14.78
CA ALA A 31 12.40 10.81 -15.21
C ALA A 31 11.20 10.96 -16.16
N VAL A 32 10.20 11.76 -15.77
CA VAL A 32 8.99 12.01 -16.58
C VAL A 32 9.35 12.67 -17.92
N ARG A 33 10.24 13.67 -17.91
CA ARG A 33 10.74 14.32 -19.14
C ARG A 33 11.37 13.33 -20.13
N GLN A 34 11.85 12.20 -19.64
CA GLN A 34 12.49 11.14 -20.42
C GLN A 34 11.60 9.89 -20.58
N GLY A 35 10.29 10.02 -20.32
CA GLY A 35 9.30 8.96 -20.57
C GLY A 35 9.32 7.85 -19.52
N ILE A 36 9.71 8.15 -18.28
CA ILE A 36 9.68 7.21 -17.16
C ILE A 36 8.75 7.79 -16.09
N ASN A 37 7.52 7.28 -16.02
CA ASN A 37 6.52 7.75 -15.07
C ASN A 37 6.59 6.90 -13.79
N LEU A 38 7.55 7.23 -12.93
CA LEU A 38 7.64 6.60 -11.60
C LEU A 38 6.30 6.73 -10.86
N PRO A 39 5.85 5.70 -10.13
CA PRO A 39 4.64 5.75 -9.33
C PRO A 39 4.61 6.94 -8.40
N LEU A 40 3.46 7.62 -8.35
CA LEU A 40 3.31 8.92 -7.73
C LEU A 40 1.86 9.17 -7.33
N ASP A 41 1.66 9.88 -6.22
CA ASP A 41 0.34 10.36 -5.79
C ASP A 41 0.31 11.89 -5.59
N CYS A 42 1.05 12.40 -4.59
CA CYS A 42 0.90 13.80 -4.12
C CYS A 42 1.89 14.83 -4.69
N ARG A 43 3.11 14.44 -5.09
CA ARG A 43 4.25 15.36 -5.38
C ARG A 43 4.72 16.26 -4.22
N GLU A 44 4.19 16.10 -3.02
CA GLU A 44 4.45 16.97 -1.86
C GLU A 44 5.37 16.36 -0.80
N GLY A 45 5.91 15.17 -1.03
CA GLY A 45 6.76 14.51 -0.03
C GLY A 45 6.01 13.84 1.12
N VAL A 46 4.69 13.68 1.00
CA VAL A 46 3.82 13.15 2.06
C VAL A 46 3.38 11.71 1.78
N CYS A 47 2.99 11.34 0.57
CA CYS A 47 2.36 10.03 0.30
C CYS A 47 3.29 8.81 0.35
N GLY A 48 4.61 8.98 0.21
CA GLY A 48 5.56 7.85 0.10
C GLY A 48 5.54 7.04 -1.21
N THR A 49 4.56 7.20 -2.12
CA THR A 49 4.43 6.34 -3.32
C THR A 49 5.65 6.35 -4.25
N CYS A 50 6.33 7.50 -4.39
CA CYS A 50 7.52 7.64 -5.24
C CYS A 50 8.83 7.29 -4.51
N GLN A 51 8.75 6.46 -3.46
CA GLN A 51 9.91 6.06 -2.68
C GLN A 51 10.87 5.21 -3.52
N GLY A 52 12.15 5.55 -3.46
CA GLY A 52 13.27 4.73 -3.92
C GLY A 52 14.38 4.69 -2.87
N GLN A 53 15.50 4.05 -3.22
CA GLN A 53 16.70 3.97 -2.39
C GLN A 53 17.91 4.45 -3.19
N CYS A 54 18.71 5.35 -2.61
CA CYS A 54 19.94 5.81 -3.24
C CYS A 54 21.09 4.82 -3.00
N GLU A 55 21.46 4.06 -4.03
CA GLU A 55 22.57 3.09 -3.98
C GLU A 55 23.92 3.80 -4.00
N THR A 56 24.07 4.82 -4.85
CA THR A 56 25.30 5.61 -4.99
C THR A 56 25.01 7.07 -5.33
N GLY A 57 25.96 7.95 -5.02
CA GLY A 57 25.89 9.37 -5.34
C GLY A 57 25.43 10.24 -4.17
N ILE A 58 25.41 11.55 -4.43
CA ILE A 58 25.06 12.61 -3.49
C ILE A 58 23.73 13.22 -3.93
N TYR A 59 22.81 13.38 -2.99
CA TYR A 59 21.50 13.96 -3.21
C TYR A 59 21.07 14.82 -2.02
N GLU A 60 20.09 15.68 -2.26
CA GLU A 60 19.37 16.45 -1.25
C GLU A 60 17.87 16.23 -1.44
N GLN A 61 17.10 16.30 -0.35
CA GLN A 61 15.65 16.26 -0.41
C GLN A 61 15.09 17.60 0.10
N GLU A 62 14.13 18.18 -0.64
CA GLU A 62 13.54 19.47 -0.28
C GLU A 62 12.70 19.37 0.99
N TYR A 63 11.76 18.42 1.00
CA TYR A 63 10.92 18.12 2.15
C TYR A 63 10.54 16.65 2.13
N VAL A 64 10.44 16.04 3.31
CA VAL A 64 9.94 14.68 3.49
C VAL A 64 9.19 14.67 4.81
N ASP A 65 7.93 14.25 4.76
CA ASP A 65 7.14 14.06 5.96
C ASP A 65 7.65 12.85 6.77
N GLU A 66 7.65 12.95 8.10
CA GLU A 66 8.16 11.90 8.99
C GLU A 66 7.31 10.62 8.94
N ASP A 67 6.01 10.75 8.65
CA ASP A 67 5.17 9.60 8.44
C ASP A 67 5.45 8.96 7.07
N ALA A 68 5.90 9.73 6.07
CA ALA A 68 6.30 9.20 4.76
C ALA A 68 7.59 8.35 4.87
N LEU A 69 8.70 8.96 5.29
CA LEU A 69 9.97 8.27 5.56
C LEU A 69 10.39 8.49 7.01
N SER A 70 10.59 7.39 7.75
CA SER A 70 11.10 7.49 9.12
C SER A 70 12.61 7.78 9.15
N GLU A 71 13.15 8.13 10.32
CA GLU A 71 14.60 8.30 10.51
C GLU A 71 15.38 7.05 10.08
N ARG A 72 14.82 5.86 10.32
CA ARG A 72 15.35 4.58 9.85
C ARG A 72 15.38 4.53 8.32
N ASP A 73 14.29 4.86 7.66
CA ASP A 73 14.21 4.84 6.20
C ASP A 73 15.26 5.79 5.58
N LEU A 74 15.43 6.99 6.16
CA LEU A 74 16.46 7.95 5.75
C LEU A 74 17.89 7.44 5.99
N ALA A 75 18.15 6.76 7.11
CA ALA A 75 19.45 6.13 7.41
C ALA A 75 19.79 5.00 6.42
N GLU A 76 18.78 4.29 5.92
CA GLU A 76 18.89 3.31 4.83
C GLU A 76 19.02 3.97 3.44
N ARG A 77 19.16 5.30 3.38
CA ARG A 77 19.22 6.11 2.15
C ARG A 77 17.98 5.99 1.28
N LYS A 78 16.81 5.71 1.87
CA LYS A 78 15.54 5.87 1.16
C LYS A 78 15.26 7.35 0.91
N MET A 79 14.55 7.60 -0.18
CA MET A 79 14.30 8.93 -0.71
C MET A 79 12.95 8.97 -1.43
N LEU A 80 12.37 10.15 -1.57
CA LEU A 80 11.19 10.40 -2.39
C LEU A 80 11.63 11.07 -3.69
N ALA A 81 11.40 10.42 -4.83
CA ALA A 81 11.82 10.96 -6.13
C ALA A 81 11.21 12.34 -6.43
N CYS A 82 9.99 12.61 -5.94
CA CYS A 82 9.32 13.90 -6.10
C CYS A 82 9.95 15.05 -5.31
N GLN A 83 10.84 14.76 -4.36
CA GLN A 83 11.48 15.75 -3.49
C GLN A 83 13.00 15.72 -3.61
N THR A 84 13.56 14.83 -4.46
CA THR A 84 15.01 14.62 -4.52
C THR A 84 15.67 15.41 -5.65
N ARG A 85 16.77 16.08 -5.33
CA ARG A 85 17.70 16.71 -6.27
C ARG A 85 19.06 16.05 -6.18
N VAL A 86 19.62 15.64 -7.31
CA VAL A 86 20.96 15.02 -7.36
C VAL A 86 22.06 16.09 -7.41
N LYS A 87 23.19 15.82 -6.76
CA LYS A 87 24.39 16.69 -6.72
C LYS A 87 25.62 16.03 -7.34
N SER A 88 25.49 14.79 -7.78
CA SER A 88 26.49 14.02 -8.52
C SER A 88 25.79 13.06 -9.47
N ASP A 89 26.56 12.37 -10.29
CA ASP A 89 26.09 11.13 -10.90
C ASP A 89 25.67 10.16 -9.78
N ALA A 90 24.59 9.43 -9.98
CA ALA A 90 23.93 8.66 -8.93
C ALA A 90 23.23 7.41 -9.48
N ALA A 91 22.95 6.46 -8.60
CA ALA A 91 22.11 5.31 -8.89
C ALA A 91 21.02 5.20 -7.82
N PHE A 92 19.79 4.98 -8.27
CA PHE A 92 18.62 4.78 -7.41
C PHE A 92 17.96 3.46 -7.76
N TYR A 93 17.62 2.70 -6.74
CA TYR A 93 16.82 1.49 -6.85
C TYR A 93 15.36 1.76 -6.47
N PHE A 94 14.44 1.29 -7.29
CA PHE A 94 13.02 1.27 -6.97
C PHE A 94 12.54 -0.17 -6.89
N ASP A 95 11.97 -0.53 -5.75
CA ASP A 95 11.52 -1.88 -5.43
C ASP A 95 10.18 -2.22 -6.08
N HIS A 96 10.08 -2.06 -7.40
CA HIS A 96 8.93 -2.40 -8.23
C HIS A 96 9.39 -2.62 -9.68
N ASP A 97 8.58 -3.30 -10.47
CA ASP A 97 8.90 -3.60 -11.86
C ASP A 97 8.85 -2.33 -12.72
N SER A 98 9.80 -2.18 -13.64
CA SER A 98 9.77 -1.05 -14.57
C SER A 98 8.50 -0.98 -15.43
N ALA A 99 7.80 -2.11 -15.61
CA ALA A 99 6.56 -2.19 -16.37
C ALA A 99 5.47 -1.25 -15.83
N ILE A 100 5.42 -1.01 -14.51
CA ILE A 100 4.43 -0.11 -13.92
C ILE A 100 4.78 1.38 -14.12
N CYS A 101 6.02 1.70 -14.51
CA CYS A 101 6.43 3.08 -14.77
C CYS A 101 5.92 3.61 -16.11
N ASN A 102 5.30 2.76 -16.93
CA ASN A 102 4.75 3.10 -18.24
C ASN A 102 3.49 2.26 -18.55
N ALA A 103 2.79 1.77 -17.54
CA ALA A 103 1.60 0.92 -17.69
C ALA A 103 0.38 1.64 -18.29
N GLY A 104 0.53 2.90 -18.71
CA GLY A 104 -0.53 3.78 -19.19
C GLY A 104 -0.87 4.87 -18.18
N ASP A 105 -1.62 5.87 -18.63
CA ASP A 105 -2.20 6.87 -17.75
C ASP A 105 -3.23 6.21 -16.81
N THR A 106 -3.39 6.78 -15.61
CA THR A 106 -4.49 6.39 -14.72
C THR A 106 -5.83 6.58 -15.42
N LEU A 107 -6.70 5.57 -15.35
CA LEU A 107 -8.04 5.62 -15.92
C LEU A 107 -8.97 6.34 -14.95
N LYS A 108 -9.70 7.34 -15.46
CA LYS A 108 -10.85 7.92 -14.75
C LYS A 108 -12.11 7.18 -15.13
N ILE A 109 -12.69 6.46 -14.16
CA ILE A 109 -13.80 5.54 -14.39
C ILE A 109 -14.99 5.96 -13.54
N GLU A 110 -16.15 6.11 -14.17
CA GLU A 110 -17.41 6.28 -13.44
C GLU A 110 -17.90 4.91 -12.93
N THR A 111 -18.17 4.84 -11.64
CA THR A 111 -18.63 3.62 -10.95
C THR A 111 -19.98 3.86 -10.28
N LYS A 112 -20.67 2.78 -9.89
CA LYS A 112 -21.91 2.83 -9.13
C LYS A 112 -21.75 2.18 -7.77
N VAL A 113 -22.25 2.84 -6.72
CA VAL A 113 -22.33 2.22 -5.38
C VAL A 113 -23.29 1.03 -5.43
N THR A 114 -22.81 -0.16 -5.12
CA THR A 114 -23.64 -1.37 -5.03
C THR A 114 -23.97 -1.74 -3.59
N ALA A 115 -23.07 -1.44 -2.65
CA ALA A 115 -23.31 -1.59 -1.22
C ALA A 115 -22.40 -0.66 -0.41
N VAL A 116 -22.90 -0.25 0.76
CA VAL A 116 -22.12 0.40 1.82
C VAL A 116 -22.49 -0.24 3.15
N GLU A 117 -21.50 -0.77 3.84
CA GLU A 117 -21.69 -1.46 5.12
C GLU A 117 -20.91 -0.71 6.19
N LEU A 118 -21.61 -0.14 7.18
CA LEU A 118 -21.00 0.46 8.36
C LEU A 118 -20.71 -0.66 9.38
N VAL A 119 -19.54 -1.30 9.25
CA VAL A 119 -19.12 -2.43 10.08
C VAL A 119 -19.03 -2.02 11.56
N SER A 120 -18.48 -0.84 11.83
CA SER A 120 -18.35 -0.25 13.15
C SER A 120 -18.46 1.27 13.08
N GLU A 121 -18.35 1.96 14.22
CA GLU A 121 -18.23 3.43 14.26
C GLU A 121 -17.01 3.94 13.48
N THR A 122 -15.97 3.11 13.33
CA THR A 122 -14.67 3.47 12.76
C THR A 122 -14.32 2.73 11.46
N THR A 123 -15.18 1.83 10.97
CA THR A 123 -14.88 0.99 9.81
C THR A 123 -16.11 0.85 8.91
N ALA A 124 -15.92 1.07 7.60
CA ALA A 124 -16.91 0.81 6.56
C ALA A 124 -16.34 -0.06 5.44
N ILE A 125 -17.22 -0.78 4.75
CA ILE A 125 -16.91 -1.48 3.50
C ILE A 125 -17.75 -0.84 2.40
N LEU A 126 -17.09 -0.44 1.31
CA LEU A 126 -17.72 0.15 0.14
C LEU A 126 -17.55 -0.78 -1.05
N HIS A 127 -18.66 -1.08 -1.73
CA HIS A 127 -18.67 -1.85 -2.97
C HIS A 127 -19.07 -0.96 -4.14
N LEU A 128 -18.27 -1.00 -5.21
CA LEU A 128 -18.48 -0.25 -6.43
C LEU A 128 -18.55 -1.18 -7.64
N ASP A 129 -19.46 -0.87 -8.56
CA ASP A 129 -19.58 -1.49 -9.87
C ASP A 129 -18.95 -0.58 -10.93
N ALA A 130 -17.88 -1.04 -11.56
CA ALA A 130 -17.19 -0.38 -12.66
C ALA A 130 -17.43 -1.07 -14.01
N SER A 131 -18.50 -1.87 -14.14
CA SER A 131 -18.85 -2.59 -15.38
C SER A 131 -19.22 -1.68 -16.57
N SER A 132 -19.39 -0.38 -16.34
CA SER A 132 -19.49 0.63 -17.39
C SER A 132 -18.19 0.74 -18.21
N HIS A 133 -17.04 0.39 -17.61
CA HIS A 133 -15.78 0.25 -18.30
C HIS A 133 -15.72 -1.09 -19.03
N ALA A 134 -15.57 -1.02 -20.36
CA ALA A 134 -15.76 -2.17 -21.24
C ALA A 134 -14.70 -3.27 -21.08
N GLU A 135 -13.47 -2.89 -20.77
CA GLU A 135 -12.37 -3.83 -20.54
C GLU A 135 -12.26 -4.17 -19.06
N GLN A 136 -11.65 -5.31 -18.74
CA GLN A 136 -11.35 -5.64 -17.35
C GLN A 136 -10.32 -4.64 -16.82
N LEU A 137 -10.64 -4.01 -15.68
CA LEU A 137 -9.71 -3.13 -14.97
C LEU A 137 -8.49 -3.92 -14.52
N GLN A 138 -7.34 -3.59 -15.09
CA GLN A 138 -6.06 -4.18 -14.73
C GLN A 138 -5.45 -3.43 -13.55
N PHE A 139 -5.17 -4.14 -12.47
CA PHE A 139 -4.42 -3.63 -11.32
C PHE A 139 -3.74 -4.78 -10.59
N LEU A 140 -2.64 -4.51 -9.91
CA LEU A 140 -1.90 -5.52 -9.17
C LEU A 140 -2.46 -5.63 -7.73
N PRO A 141 -2.67 -6.84 -7.17
CA PRO A 141 -3.17 -7.01 -5.82
C PRO A 141 -2.34 -6.26 -4.77
N GLY A 142 -2.93 -5.27 -4.12
CA GLY A 142 -2.28 -4.36 -3.17
C GLY A 142 -2.31 -2.89 -3.60
N GLN A 143 -2.49 -2.62 -4.90
CA GLN A 143 -2.68 -1.27 -5.44
C GLN A 143 -3.98 -0.62 -4.95
N TYR A 144 -4.11 0.68 -5.22
CA TYR A 144 -5.25 1.47 -4.79
C TYR A 144 -5.87 2.28 -5.92
N ALA A 145 -7.05 2.83 -5.62
CA ALA A 145 -7.71 3.85 -6.42
C ALA A 145 -7.84 5.13 -5.60
N ARG A 146 -7.88 6.28 -6.28
CA ARG A 146 -8.42 7.51 -5.68
C ARG A 146 -9.91 7.56 -5.95
N LEU A 147 -10.71 7.82 -4.92
CA LEU A 147 -12.15 8.03 -5.02
C LEU A 147 -12.43 9.52 -4.84
N GLN A 148 -13.16 10.11 -5.78
CA GLN A 148 -13.65 11.48 -5.63
C GLN A 148 -14.81 11.49 -4.64
N ILE A 149 -14.79 12.43 -3.69
CA ILE A 149 -15.94 12.65 -2.81
C ILE A 149 -17.03 13.37 -3.60
N PRO A 150 -18.28 12.87 -3.64
CA PRO A 150 -19.35 13.54 -4.35
C PRO A 150 -19.59 14.97 -3.88
N ASP A 151 -19.81 15.84 -4.87
CA ASP A 151 -20.02 17.28 -4.73
C ASP A 151 -18.80 18.07 -4.22
N THR A 152 -17.62 17.45 -4.18
CA THR A 152 -16.37 18.15 -3.86
C THR A 152 -15.29 17.87 -4.90
N GLU A 153 -14.18 18.59 -4.79
CA GLU A 153 -13.00 18.34 -5.60
C GLU A 153 -11.93 17.53 -4.84
N ASP A 154 -12.31 16.96 -3.69
CA ASP A 154 -11.46 16.13 -2.86
C ASP A 154 -11.36 14.72 -3.42
N TRP A 155 -10.16 14.15 -3.32
CA TRP A 155 -9.86 12.76 -3.65
C TRP A 155 -9.23 12.07 -2.46
N ARG A 156 -9.56 10.78 -2.25
CA ARG A 156 -8.97 9.98 -1.18
C ARG A 156 -8.56 8.61 -1.71
N SER A 157 -7.37 8.17 -1.32
CA SER A 157 -6.75 6.92 -1.74
C SER A 157 -7.26 5.76 -0.89
N TYR A 158 -7.72 4.68 -1.53
CA TYR A 158 -8.21 3.46 -0.89
C TYR A 158 -7.74 2.23 -1.65
N SER A 159 -7.04 1.31 -0.98
CA SER A 159 -6.56 0.07 -1.58
C SER A 159 -7.72 -0.85 -1.95
N PHE A 160 -7.60 -1.51 -3.11
CA PHE A 160 -8.55 -2.53 -3.52
C PHE A 160 -8.53 -3.71 -2.54
N ALA A 161 -9.71 -4.14 -2.10
CA ALA A 161 -9.91 -5.26 -1.20
C ALA A 161 -10.17 -6.60 -1.92
N ASN A 162 -10.02 -6.61 -3.25
CA ASN A 162 -10.19 -7.79 -4.08
C ASN A 162 -9.22 -7.75 -5.26
N ARG A 163 -8.94 -8.90 -5.86
CA ARG A 163 -8.17 -8.97 -7.12
C ARG A 163 -8.99 -8.47 -8.33
N PRO A 164 -8.36 -8.14 -9.47
CA PRO A 164 -9.08 -7.92 -10.71
C PRO A 164 -10.01 -9.09 -11.05
N ASN A 165 -11.23 -8.77 -11.48
CA ASN A 165 -12.27 -9.75 -11.83
C ASN A 165 -12.99 -9.35 -13.11
N ALA A 166 -13.61 -10.32 -13.78
CA ALA A 166 -14.19 -10.13 -15.11
C ALA A 166 -15.43 -9.22 -15.11
N THR A 167 -15.99 -8.91 -13.93
CA THR A 167 -17.21 -8.11 -13.77
C THR A 167 -16.93 -6.70 -13.24
N ASN A 168 -15.65 -6.32 -13.11
CA ASN A 168 -15.22 -5.01 -12.60
C ASN A 168 -15.92 -4.61 -11.29
N GLN A 169 -16.15 -5.58 -10.39
CA GLN A 169 -16.62 -5.30 -9.03
C GLN A 169 -15.44 -4.94 -8.15
N LEU A 170 -15.55 -3.84 -7.42
CA LEU A 170 -14.50 -3.29 -6.59
C LEU A 170 -14.99 -3.21 -5.15
N GLN A 171 -14.11 -3.53 -4.20
CA GLN A 171 -14.37 -3.45 -2.77
C GLN A 171 -13.26 -2.63 -2.11
N PHE A 172 -13.64 -1.83 -1.12
CA PHE A 172 -12.71 -1.00 -0.34
C PHE A 172 -13.07 -1.10 1.15
N LEU A 173 -12.07 -1.29 2.00
CA LEU A 173 -12.21 -1.12 3.45
C LEU A 173 -11.77 0.30 3.81
N ILE A 174 -12.65 1.06 4.43
CA ILE A 174 -12.47 2.49 4.69
C ILE A 174 -12.54 2.75 6.19
N ARG A 175 -11.44 3.28 6.75
CA ARG A 175 -11.45 3.79 8.11
C ARG A 175 -12.28 5.07 8.14
N LEU A 176 -13.27 5.10 9.03
CA LEU A 176 -14.07 6.28 9.29
C LEU A 176 -13.38 7.17 10.32
N LEU A 177 -13.06 8.40 9.91
CA LEU A 177 -12.57 9.44 10.80
C LEU A 177 -13.76 10.24 11.35
N PRO A 178 -13.66 10.83 12.55
CA PRO A 178 -14.74 11.63 13.14
C PRO A 178 -15.26 12.72 12.18
N ASP A 179 -14.35 13.53 11.62
CA ASP A 179 -14.68 14.65 10.73
C ASP A 179 -14.06 14.51 9.33
N GLY A 180 -13.83 13.29 8.87
CA GLY A 180 -13.28 13.04 7.53
C GLY A 180 -14.31 13.26 6.42
N VAL A 181 -13.95 13.96 5.34
CA VAL A 181 -14.87 14.27 4.22
C VAL A 181 -15.50 13.01 3.58
N MET A 182 -14.70 11.98 3.31
CA MET A 182 -15.21 10.69 2.81
C MET A 182 -16.02 9.97 3.91
N SER A 183 -15.57 10.03 5.16
CA SER A 183 -16.25 9.38 6.27
C SER A 183 -17.66 9.95 6.52
N ASN A 184 -17.81 11.27 6.46
CA ASN A 184 -19.09 11.96 6.52
C ASN A 184 -19.97 11.60 5.31
N TYR A 185 -19.40 11.56 4.11
CA TYR A 185 -20.14 11.11 2.93
C TYR A 185 -20.68 9.68 3.10
N LEU A 186 -19.87 8.73 3.54
CA LEU A 186 -20.28 7.34 3.73
C LEU A 186 -21.35 7.18 4.81
N ARG A 187 -21.26 7.92 5.93
CA ARG A 187 -22.24 7.86 7.02
C ARG A 187 -23.57 8.49 6.65
N ASP A 188 -23.55 9.66 6.00
CA ASP A 188 -24.71 10.54 5.96
C ASP A 188 -25.34 10.65 4.56
N ARG A 189 -24.58 10.39 3.49
CA ARG A 189 -24.98 10.75 2.11
C ARG A 189 -24.93 9.59 1.11
N CYS A 190 -24.06 8.61 1.32
CA CYS A 190 -23.82 7.52 0.38
C CYS A 190 -25.06 6.60 0.25
N GLN A 191 -25.50 6.36 -0.98
CA GLN A 191 -26.65 5.52 -1.29
C GLN A 191 -26.34 4.59 -2.46
N VAL A 192 -26.88 3.38 -2.41
CA VAL A 192 -26.83 2.43 -3.53
C VAL A 192 -27.39 3.07 -4.79
N GLY A 193 -26.68 2.90 -5.91
CA GLY A 193 -27.01 3.47 -7.22
C GLY A 193 -26.38 4.84 -7.51
N GLN A 194 -25.79 5.51 -6.51
CA GLN A 194 -25.06 6.77 -6.73
C GLN A 194 -23.79 6.53 -7.55
N SER A 195 -23.43 7.52 -8.37
CA SER A 195 -22.17 7.50 -9.11
C SER A 195 -20.99 7.97 -8.25
N LEU A 196 -19.86 7.30 -8.38
CA LEU A 196 -18.57 7.73 -7.85
C LEU A 196 -17.53 7.70 -8.96
N LEU A 197 -16.75 8.78 -9.10
CA LEU A 197 -15.61 8.79 -10.00
C LEU A 197 -14.40 8.22 -9.27
N ILE A 198 -13.70 7.27 -9.91
CA ILE A 198 -12.43 6.75 -9.43
C ILE A 198 -11.32 7.05 -10.42
N GLU A 199 -10.09 7.10 -9.92
CA GLU A 199 -8.87 7.13 -10.70
C GLU A 199 -8.01 5.92 -10.30
N ALA A 200 -7.65 5.07 -11.27
CA ALA A 200 -7.00 3.79 -11.00
C ALA A 200 -6.24 3.23 -12.22
N PRO A 201 -5.29 2.30 -12.01
CA PRO A 201 -4.69 1.94 -10.72
C PRO A 201 -3.57 2.91 -10.30
N LEU A 202 -3.33 3.01 -8.99
CA LEU A 202 -2.18 3.72 -8.43
C LEU A 202 -1.44 2.84 -7.41
N GLY A 203 -0.22 3.24 -7.08
CA GLY A 203 0.57 2.61 -6.03
C GLY A 203 1.60 1.62 -6.52
N SER A 204 2.65 1.47 -5.73
CA SER A 204 3.78 0.56 -5.95
C SER A 204 3.80 -0.61 -4.97
N PHE A 205 2.92 -0.62 -3.97
CA PHE A 205 2.69 -1.75 -3.07
C PHE A 205 1.77 -2.78 -3.74
N TYR A 206 2.32 -3.94 -4.06
CA TYR A 206 1.56 -5.05 -4.65
C TYR A 206 2.24 -6.40 -4.34
N LEU A 207 1.51 -7.50 -4.49
CA LEU A 207 2.08 -8.83 -4.33
C LEU A 207 3.16 -9.09 -5.39
N ARG A 208 4.42 -9.17 -4.97
CA ARG A 208 5.54 -9.60 -5.84
C ARG A 208 5.40 -11.09 -6.19
N GLU A 209 6.22 -11.56 -7.11
CA GLU A 209 6.33 -12.99 -7.37
C GLU A 209 6.68 -13.74 -6.07
N VAL A 210 5.92 -14.80 -5.78
CA VAL A 210 5.94 -15.45 -4.48
C VAL A 210 6.90 -16.64 -4.53
N GLU A 211 8.13 -16.40 -4.08
CA GLU A 211 9.19 -17.42 -4.02
C GLU A 211 9.43 -17.93 -2.59
N ARG A 212 8.89 -17.26 -1.58
CA ARG A 212 9.18 -17.45 -0.15
C ARG A 212 7.89 -17.43 0.67
N PRO A 213 7.92 -17.96 1.91
CA PRO A 213 6.84 -17.75 2.86
C PRO A 213 6.51 -16.26 3.03
N LEU A 214 5.22 -15.97 3.22
CA LEU A 214 4.70 -14.63 3.34
C LEU A 214 4.24 -14.33 4.77
N VAL A 215 4.59 -13.14 5.24
CA VAL A 215 4.11 -12.60 6.52
C VAL A 215 3.38 -11.29 6.25
N PHE A 216 2.06 -11.33 6.32
CA PHE A 216 1.20 -10.18 6.16
C PHE A 216 0.89 -9.57 7.52
N VAL A 217 1.06 -8.25 7.63
CA VAL A 217 0.74 -7.50 8.84
C VAL A 217 -0.20 -6.36 8.49
N ALA A 218 -1.44 -6.49 8.93
CA ALA A 218 -2.54 -5.57 8.64
C ALA A 218 -2.94 -4.78 9.90
N GLY A 219 -2.94 -3.46 9.80
CA GLY A 219 -3.49 -2.58 10.83
C GLY A 219 -4.79 -1.94 10.37
N GLY A 220 -5.91 -2.28 11.02
CA GLY A 220 -7.23 -1.78 10.67
C GLY A 220 -7.57 -2.06 9.20
N THR A 221 -7.97 -1.03 8.47
CA THR A 221 -8.34 -1.18 7.06
C THR A 221 -7.17 -1.48 6.11
N GLY A 222 -5.92 -1.52 6.59
CA GLY A 222 -4.79 -2.09 5.84
C GLY A 222 -5.00 -3.56 5.43
N LEU A 223 -6.00 -4.24 6.03
CA LEU A 223 -6.48 -5.54 5.60
C LEU A 223 -6.87 -5.58 4.11
N SER A 224 -7.36 -4.48 3.54
CA SER A 224 -7.82 -4.44 2.13
C SER A 224 -6.78 -4.98 1.16
N ALA A 225 -5.55 -4.47 1.22
CA ALA A 225 -4.49 -4.90 0.31
C ALA A 225 -4.29 -6.42 0.37
N PHE A 226 -4.27 -6.99 1.57
CA PHE A 226 -4.09 -8.43 1.77
C PHE A 226 -5.28 -9.27 1.31
N LEU A 227 -6.51 -8.76 1.39
CA LEU A 227 -7.67 -9.47 0.84
C LEU A 227 -7.53 -9.64 -0.69
N GLY A 228 -7.08 -8.58 -1.39
CA GLY A 228 -6.76 -8.67 -2.81
C GLY A 228 -5.61 -9.63 -3.11
N MET A 229 -4.55 -9.62 -2.29
CA MET A 229 -3.43 -10.56 -2.45
C MET A 229 -3.86 -12.01 -2.21
N LEU A 230 -4.67 -12.27 -1.19
CA LEU A 230 -5.18 -13.60 -0.84
C LEU A 230 -6.15 -14.14 -1.91
N ASP A 231 -7.02 -13.30 -2.47
CA ASP A 231 -7.84 -13.66 -3.65
C ASP A 231 -7.00 -14.19 -4.81
N ASN A 232 -5.80 -13.63 -5.00
CA ASN A 232 -4.91 -14.04 -6.07
C ASN A 232 -4.15 -15.33 -5.72
N LEU A 233 -3.85 -15.54 -4.44
CA LEU A 233 -3.09 -16.69 -3.93
C LEU A 233 -3.91 -17.98 -3.83
N VAL A 234 -5.23 -17.89 -3.60
CA VAL A 234 -6.12 -19.08 -3.60
C VAL A 234 -6.11 -19.83 -4.92
N ASP A 235 -5.89 -19.12 -6.04
CA ASP A 235 -5.88 -19.71 -7.37
C ASP A 235 -4.47 -20.22 -7.79
N GLN A 236 -3.44 -20.01 -6.96
CA GLN A 236 -2.07 -20.41 -7.28
C GLN A 236 -1.74 -21.80 -6.71
N PRO A 237 -1.32 -22.76 -7.56
CA PRO A 237 -0.86 -24.05 -7.08
C PRO A 237 0.47 -23.88 -6.34
N ASN A 238 0.60 -24.49 -5.17
CA ASN A 238 1.81 -24.50 -4.34
C ASN A 238 2.20 -23.15 -3.72
N SER A 239 1.23 -22.29 -3.40
CA SER A 239 1.48 -21.10 -2.57
C SER A 239 2.28 -21.47 -1.31
N PRO A 240 3.40 -20.78 -1.02
CA PRO A 240 4.16 -20.95 0.22
C PRO A 240 3.31 -20.73 1.47
N ALA A 241 3.88 -20.99 2.65
CA ALA A 241 3.21 -20.69 3.90
C ALA A 241 2.90 -19.18 4.02
N ILE A 242 1.67 -18.85 4.44
CA ILE A 242 1.21 -17.47 4.57
C ILE A 242 0.68 -17.27 5.99
N GLN A 243 1.21 -16.26 6.67
CA GLN A 243 0.69 -15.84 7.97
C GLN A 243 0.14 -14.42 7.88
N LEU A 244 -1.09 -14.21 8.31
CA LEU A 244 -1.69 -12.89 8.43
C LEU A 244 -1.87 -12.51 9.91
N TYR A 245 -1.20 -11.44 10.34
CA TYR A 245 -1.44 -10.80 11.62
C TYR A 245 -2.35 -9.59 11.40
N TYR A 246 -3.57 -9.64 11.93
CA TYR A 246 -4.58 -8.60 11.71
C TYR A 246 -4.90 -7.87 13.02
N GLY A 247 -4.34 -6.68 13.18
CA GLY A 247 -4.54 -5.85 14.36
C GLY A 247 -5.61 -4.79 14.17
N VAL A 248 -6.52 -4.68 15.14
CA VAL A 248 -7.54 -3.62 15.23
C VAL A 248 -7.61 -3.02 16.63
N ASN A 249 -8.23 -1.84 16.76
CA ASN A 249 -8.40 -1.20 18.06
C ASN A 249 -9.48 -1.89 18.91
N SER A 250 -10.67 -2.10 18.34
CA SER A 250 -11.80 -2.76 18.99
C SER A 250 -12.20 -4.04 18.26
N GLU A 251 -12.77 -5.01 18.97
CA GLU A 251 -13.34 -6.23 18.37
C GLU A 251 -14.36 -5.93 17.27
N THR A 252 -15.10 -4.83 17.41
CA THR A 252 -16.12 -4.40 16.42
C THR A 252 -15.51 -3.97 15.09
N ASP A 253 -14.23 -3.62 15.03
CA ASP A 253 -13.53 -3.26 13.80
C ASP A 253 -13.11 -4.49 12.97
N LEU A 254 -13.21 -5.70 13.53
CA LEU A 254 -12.92 -6.94 12.81
C LEU A 254 -13.95 -7.15 11.69
N CYS A 255 -13.56 -6.81 10.46
CA CYS A 255 -14.30 -7.09 9.23
C CYS A 255 -13.77 -8.35 8.53
N GLU A 256 -14.54 -8.83 7.53
CA GLU A 256 -14.12 -9.87 6.57
C GLU A 256 -13.70 -11.21 7.21
N GLN A 257 -14.11 -11.46 8.46
CA GLN A 257 -13.72 -12.67 9.22
C GLN A 257 -14.16 -13.96 8.52
N GLN A 258 -15.34 -13.96 7.90
CA GLN A 258 -15.83 -15.13 7.15
C GLN A 258 -14.98 -15.41 5.91
N ARG A 259 -14.51 -14.37 5.20
CA ARG A 259 -13.63 -14.51 4.04
C ARG A 259 -12.24 -14.98 4.45
N LEU A 260 -11.70 -14.45 5.55
CA LEU A 260 -10.46 -14.94 6.14
C LEU A 260 -10.55 -16.41 6.54
N GLN A 261 -11.66 -16.83 7.13
CA GLN A 261 -11.91 -18.23 7.43
C GLN A 261 -11.98 -19.09 6.17
N ALA A 262 -12.65 -18.62 5.11
CA ALA A 262 -12.72 -19.32 3.83
C ALA A 262 -11.34 -19.47 3.16
N TYR A 263 -10.43 -18.52 3.34
CA TYR A 263 -9.03 -18.67 2.91
C TYR A 263 -8.31 -19.77 3.67
N ALA A 264 -8.51 -19.90 4.98
CA ALA A 264 -7.90 -20.95 5.79
C ALA A 264 -8.37 -22.35 5.39
N GLU A 265 -9.57 -22.46 4.82
CA GLU A 265 -10.09 -23.72 4.27
C GLU A 265 -9.54 -24.03 2.87
N GLN A 266 -9.23 -23.02 2.07
CA GLN A 266 -8.77 -23.16 0.68
C GLN A 266 -7.23 -23.22 0.55
N LEU A 267 -6.49 -22.57 1.44
CA LEU A 267 -5.04 -22.49 1.46
C LEU A 267 -4.49 -23.36 2.59
N PRO A 268 -3.92 -24.55 2.30
CA PRO A 268 -3.49 -25.50 3.33
C PRO A 268 -2.46 -24.95 4.34
N ASN A 269 -1.66 -23.96 3.93
CA ASN A 269 -0.61 -23.36 4.75
C ASN A 269 -0.90 -21.89 5.10
N PHE A 270 -2.18 -21.48 5.10
CA PHE A 270 -2.58 -20.15 5.56
C PHE A 270 -3.03 -20.18 7.02
N SER A 271 -2.52 -19.24 7.81
CA SER A 271 -3.05 -18.95 9.14
C SER A 271 -3.27 -17.45 9.30
N TYR A 272 -4.34 -17.07 10.00
CA TYR A 272 -4.56 -15.68 10.39
C TYR A 272 -4.73 -15.55 11.91
N HIS A 273 -4.36 -14.37 12.41
CA HIS A 273 -4.28 -14.06 13.83
C HIS A 273 -4.94 -12.70 14.08
N PRO A 274 -6.24 -12.67 14.43
CA PRO A 274 -6.88 -11.43 14.84
C PRO A 274 -6.32 -11.00 16.20
N ILE A 275 -5.92 -9.73 16.30
CA ILE A 275 -5.30 -9.11 17.46
C ILE A 275 -6.08 -7.83 17.78
N VAL A 276 -6.52 -7.68 19.02
CA VAL A 276 -7.31 -6.52 19.45
C VAL A 276 -6.57 -5.75 20.54
N THR A 277 -6.30 -4.47 20.31
CA THR A 277 -5.56 -3.64 21.27
C THR A 277 -6.38 -3.29 22.51
N LYS A 278 -7.64 -2.88 22.33
CA LYS A 278 -8.58 -2.58 23.43
C LYS A 278 -9.61 -3.69 23.57
N ALA A 279 -9.11 -4.91 23.80
CA ALA A 279 -9.94 -6.09 23.95
C ALA A 279 -10.87 -5.98 25.17
N THR A 280 -12.10 -6.47 25.04
CA THR A 280 -13.02 -6.62 26.17
C THR A 280 -12.64 -7.84 27.00
N GLU A 281 -13.18 -7.97 28.22
CA GLU A 281 -12.98 -9.15 29.06
C GLU A 281 -13.50 -10.45 28.42
N THR A 282 -14.41 -10.35 27.44
CA THR A 282 -14.96 -11.50 26.72
C THR A 282 -14.10 -11.98 25.56
N TRP A 283 -13.13 -11.18 25.10
CA TRP A 283 -12.25 -11.54 23.99
C TRP A 283 -11.39 -12.75 24.34
N GLN A 284 -11.42 -13.77 23.48
CA GLN A 284 -10.63 -15.00 23.66
C GLN A 284 -9.41 -15.07 22.72
N GLY A 285 -9.23 -14.07 21.86
CA GLY A 285 -8.11 -14.02 20.91
C GLY A 285 -6.87 -13.32 21.48
N LYS A 286 -5.94 -12.98 20.60
CA LYS A 286 -4.73 -12.23 20.98
C LYS A 286 -5.10 -10.79 21.33
N ALA A 287 -4.59 -10.28 22.45
CA ALA A 287 -4.79 -8.90 22.88
C ALA A 287 -3.46 -8.14 22.90
N GLY A 288 -3.49 -6.83 22.66
CA GLY A 288 -2.29 -5.98 22.65
C GLY A 288 -1.91 -5.50 21.25
N TYR A 289 -0.60 -5.38 20.99
CA TYR A 289 -0.07 -4.87 19.72
C TYR A 289 0.51 -5.99 18.86
N ILE A 290 0.44 -5.84 17.54
CA ILE A 290 0.79 -6.93 16.61
C ILE A 290 2.21 -7.46 16.80
N HIS A 291 3.19 -6.58 16.96
CA HIS A 291 4.61 -6.95 17.08
C HIS A 291 4.89 -7.83 18.32
N GLU A 292 4.06 -7.75 19.36
CA GLU A 292 4.18 -8.58 20.58
C GLU A 292 3.81 -10.05 20.31
N HIS A 293 3.10 -10.32 19.22
CA HIS A 293 2.61 -11.66 18.84
C HIS A 293 3.40 -12.29 17.70
N LEU A 294 4.39 -11.59 17.13
CA LEU A 294 5.27 -12.14 16.12
C LEU A 294 6.18 -13.21 16.74
N ASN A 295 6.30 -14.36 16.09
CA ASN A 295 7.13 -15.45 16.58
C ASN A 295 8.53 -15.39 15.96
N LYS A 296 9.50 -14.88 16.73
CA LYS A 296 10.90 -14.79 16.28
C LYS A 296 11.47 -16.12 15.83
N ASP A 297 11.30 -17.17 16.63
CA ASP A 297 11.95 -18.46 16.36
C ASP A 297 11.46 -19.02 15.02
N GLN A 298 10.14 -18.95 14.80
CA GLN A 298 9.52 -19.36 13.54
C GLN A 298 9.98 -18.50 12.35
N LEU A 299 10.06 -17.17 12.52
CA LEU A 299 10.53 -16.27 11.46
C LEU A 299 12.03 -16.46 11.14
N ALA A 300 12.83 -16.93 12.10
CA ALA A 300 14.25 -17.20 11.92
C ALA A 300 14.54 -18.54 11.22
N GLU A 301 13.57 -19.45 11.11
CA GLU A 301 13.75 -20.79 10.51
C GLU A 301 14.10 -20.74 9.01
N GLN A 302 13.60 -19.73 8.30
CA GLN A 302 13.78 -19.60 6.86
C GLN A 302 13.62 -18.15 6.43
N ALA A 303 14.11 -17.84 5.24
CA ALA A 303 13.93 -16.51 4.67
C ALA A 303 12.47 -16.29 4.24
N PHE A 304 11.95 -15.08 4.46
CA PHE A 304 10.55 -14.74 4.23
C PHE A 304 10.40 -13.33 3.65
N ASP A 305 9.25 -13.08 3.03
CA ASP A 305 8.87 -11.75 2.57
C ASP A 305 7.72 -11.23 3.44
N MET A 306 7.92 -10.05 4.03
CA MET A 306 6.98 -9.41 4.93
C MET A 306 6.33 -8.21 4.26
N TYR A 307 5.00 -8.17 4.31
CA TYR A 307 4.22 -7.08 3.78
C TYR A 307 3.47 -6.39 4.93
N LEU A 308 3.66 -5.09 5.06
CA LEU A 308 3.11 -4.26 6.13
C LEU A 308 2.13 -3.24 5.54
N CYS A 309 0.87 -3.24 5.96
CA CYS A 309 -0.10 -2.26 5.47
C CYS A 309 -0.97 -1.74 6.61
N GLY A 310 -1.03 -0.41 6.74
CA GLY A 310 -1.85 0.25 7.77
C GLY A 310 -1.22 1.53 8.30
N PRO A 311 -1.49 1.90 9.57
CA PRO A 311 -1.03 3.17 10.13
C PRO A 311 0.49 3.18 10.39
N PRO A 312 1.20 4.31 10.16
CA PRO A 312 2.65 4.39 10.35
C PRO A 312 3.17 3.87 11.70
N PRO A 313 2.53 4.18 12.85
CA PRO A 313 3.00 3.67 14.15
C PRO A 313 3.05 2.14 14.24
N MET A 314 2.12 1.44 13.57
CA MET A 314 2.13 -0.03 13.54
C MET A 314 3.30 -0.55 12.70
N ILE A 315 3.52 0.05 11.53
CA ILE A 315 4.58 -0.35 10.60
C ILE A 315 5.95 -0.15 11.25
N GLU A 316 6.17 1.00 11.88
CA GLU A 316 7.45 1.29 12.54
C GLU A 316 7.65 0.41 13.79
N ALA A 317 6.60 0.08 14.55
CA ALA A 317 6.71 -0.86 15.67
C ALA A 317 7.16 -2.26 15.21
N VAL A 318 6.68 -2.74 14.06
CA VAL A 318 7.11 -4.03 13.50
C VAL A 318 8.56 -3.96 13.00
N LYS A 319 8.94 -2.88 12.30
CA LYS A 319 10.34 -2.67 11.86
C LYS A 319 11.30 -2.65 13.05
N ASN A 320 10.97 -1.90 14.11
CA ASN A 320 11.78 -1.83 15.32
C ASN A 320 11.90 -3.20 16.01
N TRP A 321 10.80 -3.95 16.09
CA TRP A 321 10.82 -5.29 16.65
C TRP A 321 11.75 -6.22 15.85
N LEU A 322 11.76 -6.15 14.52
CA LEU A 322 12.68 -6.94 13.68
C LEU A 322 14.15 -6.63 14.00
N ASP A 323 14.48 -5.36 14.24
CA ASP A 323 15.83 -4.92 14.64
C ASP A 323 16.23 -5.42 16.02
N GLU A 324 15.34 -5.24 17.00
CA GLU A 324 15.55 -5.69 18.38
C GLU A 324 15.77 -7.21 18.45
N GLN A 325 15.05 -7.97 17.62
CA GLN A 325 15.24 -9.40 17.50
C GLN A 325 16.45 -9.80 16.66
N ALA A 326 17.11 -8.84 16.00
CA ALA A 326 18.21 -9.03 15.07
C ALA A 326 17.91 -10.07 13.99
N LEU A 327 16.65 -10.13 13.53
CA LEU A 327 16.24 -11.03 12.46
C LEU A 327 16.98 -10.65 11.17
N GLN A 328 17.32 -11.67 10.38
CA GLN A 328 18.04 -11.54 9.12
C GLN A 328 17.28 -12.27 8.02
N ASN A 329 17.68 -12.06 6.77
CA ASN A 329 17.16 -12.79 5.60
C ASN A 329 15.66 -12.56 5.33
N TYR A 330 15.16 -11.36 5.58
CA TYR A 330 13.80 -10.97 5.19
C TYR A 330 13.82 -9.84 4.16
N ARG A 331 12.71 -9.68 3.45
CA ARG A 331 12.39 -8.47 2.67
C ARG A 331 11.16 -7.80 3.28
N ILE A 332 11.13 -6.47 3.27
CA ILE A 332 9.96 -5.70 3.75
C ILE A 332 9.40 -4.88 2.59
N TYR A 333 8.12 -5.07 2.35
CA TYR A 333 7.28 -4.21 1.54
C TYR A 333 6.30 -3.50 2.47
N SER A 334 6.12 -2.19 2.34
CA SER A 334 5.21 -1.47 3.23
C SER A 334 4.40 -0.39 2.53
N GLU A 335 3.14 -0.27 2.90
CA GLU A 335 2.25 0.81 2.50
C GLU A 335 1.68 1.49 3.75
N LYS A 336 1.91 2.81 3.88
CA LYS A 336 1.48 3.60 5.02
C LYS A 336 0.19 4.33 4.68
N PHE A 337 -0.85 4.15 5.48
CA PHE A 337 -2.11 4.87 5.33
C PHE A 337 -2.03 6.22 6.04
N LEU A 338 -1.69 7.24 5.27
CA LEU A 338 -1.47 8.60 5.74
C LEU A 338 -2.74 9.43 5.65
N GLN A 339 -2.86 10.41 6.55
CA GLN A 339 -3.89 11.43 6.38
C GLN A 339 -3.52 12.28 5.17
N SER A 340 -4.46 12.45 4.26
CA SER A 340 -4.27 13.32 3.09
C SER A 340 -4.19 14.76 3.58
N ASN A 341 -3.22 15.52 3.08
CA ASN A 341 -3.19 16.97 3.27
C ASN A 341 -4.50 17.59 2.76
N THR A 342 -5.03 18.55 3.53
CA THR A 342 -6.18 19.39 3.16
C THR A 342 -5.78 20.59 2.30
N SER A 343 -4.50 20.74 1.99
CA SER A 343 -3.96 21.92 1.32
C SER A 343 -3.60 21.58 -0.12
N ARG A 344 -4.20 22.32 -1.05
CA ARG A 344 -3.76 22.44 -2.44
C ARG A 344 -2.75 23.57 -2.60
#